data_AF-A0A0C3BX96-F1
#
_entry.id   AF-A0A0C3BX96-F1
#
_cell.length_a   1.000
_cell.length_b   1.000
_cell.length_c   1.000
_cell.angle_alpha   90.00
_cell.angle_beta   90.00
_cell.angle_gamma   90.00
#
_symmetry.space_group_name_H-M   'P 1'
#
loop_
_entity.id
_entity.type
_entity.pdbx_description
1 polymer ?
#
loop_
_entity_poly.entity_id
_entity_poly.type
_entity_poly.pdbx_seq_one_letter_code
_entity_poly.pdbx_strand_id
1 'polypeptide(L)'
;WLYTLYLAMDANFRLKLRERHIKNDPELGPGWAYCVEEKSYQEEMAKYGDQTEISNCQSNLHAIDHANTRFSKNCIANGVGNVVCARHTFVGKSSAADLKKGEKYCSMDYVLLSTLMGVTIAMLVVSYDVACQWSVNF
;
A
#
# COMPACT_ATOMS: atom_id res chain seq x y z
N TRP A 1 12.49 -13.07 18.50
CA TRP A 1 11.19 -13.71 18.20
C TRP A 1 10.07 -13.16 19.08
N LEU A 2 10.22 -13.12 20.42
CA LEU A 2 9.20 -12.59 21.35
C LEU A 2 8.88 -11.09 21.12
N TYR A 3 9.89 -10.25 20.92
CA TYR A 3 9.74 -8.79 20.71
C TYR A 3 9.85 -8.36 19.25
N THR A 4 9.59 -9.29 18.32
CA THR A 4 9.69 -9.05 16.88
C THR A 4 8.29 -8.86 16.30
N LEU A 5 8.06 -7.71 15.66
CA LEU A 5 6.86 -7.46 14.87
C LEU A 5 7.08 -7.99 13.45
N TYR A 6 6.16 -8.84 12.99
CA TYR A 6 6.18 -9.40 11.64
C TYR A 6 5.03 -8.78 10.85
N LEU A 7 5.37 -8.03 9.80
CA LEU A 7 4.42 -7.40 8.89
C LEU A 7 4.55 -8.02 7.50
N ALA A 8 3.43 -8.22 6.82
CA ALA A 8 3.36 -8.63 5.43
C ALA A 8 2.65 -7.54 4.62
N MET A 9 3.24 -7.18 3.48
CA MET A 9 2.76 -6.19 2.53
C MET A 9 2.36 -6.86 1.24
N ASP A 10 1.20 -6.48 0.70
CA ASP A 10 0.67 -6.97 -0.57
C ASP A 10 -0.43 -6.01 -1.06
N ALA A 11 -0.83 -6.09 -2.33
CA ALA A 11 -2.05 -5.41 -2.79
C ALA A 11 -3.10 -6.31 -3.45
N ASN A 12 -4.34 -5.90 -3.23
CA ASN A 12 -5.51 -6.54 -3.79
C ASN A 12 -6.11 -5.70 -4.91
N PHE A 13 -5.84 -6.09 -6.15
CA PHE A 13 -6.40 -5.46 -7.35
C PHE A 13 -7.79 -5.96 -7.75
N ARG A 14 -8.40 -6.87 -6.98
CA ARG A 14 -9.81 -7.25 -7.18
C ARG A 14 -10.74 -6.24 -6.52
N LEU A 15 -10.28 -5.56 -5.47
CA LEU A 15 -11.00 -4.49 -4.81
C LEU A 15 -10.80 -3.18 -5.58
N LYS A 16 -11.78 -2.83 -6.43
CA LYS A 16 -11.73 -1.64 -7.29
C LYS A 16 -12.92 -0.74 -7.03
N LEU A 17 -12.68 0.56 -7.01
CA LEU A 17 -13.72 1.56 -6.97
C LEU A 17 -13.90 2.16 -8.37
N ARG A 18 -15.03 1.82 -9.02
CA ARG A 18 -15.39 2.40 -10.32
C ARG A 18 -15.91 3.81 -10.16
N GLU A 19 -15.55 4.68 -11.11
CA GLU A 19 -16.14 6.00 -11.19
C GLU A 19 -17.61 5.89 -11.63
N ARG A 20 -18.51 6.47 -10.83
CA ARG A 20 -19.97 6.45 -11.07
C ARG A 20 -20.58 7.84 -11.22
N HIS A 21 -19.74 8.88 -11.28
CA HIS A 21 -20.16 10.29 -11.32
C HIS A 21 -21.12 10.69 -10.18
N ILE A 22 -20.98 10.06 -9.02
CA ILE A 22 -21.72 10.43 -7.81
C ILE A 22 -21.15 11.76 -7.32
N LYS A 23 -22.01 12.76 -7.15
CA LYS A 23 -21.63 14.07 -6.65
C LYS A 23 -21.66 14.05 -5.12
N ASN A 24 -20.66 14.67 -4.49
CA ASN A 24 -20.56 14.81 -3.03
C ASN A 24 -20.66 13.45 -2.32
N ASP A 25 -19.74 12.53 -2.62
CA ASP A 25 -19.61 11.23 -1.95
C ASP A 25 -18.55 11.34 -0.84
N PRO A 26 -18.91 11.76 0.39
CA PRO A 26 -17.94 11.88 1.48
C PRO A 26 -17.52 10.49 1.96
N GLU A 27 -16.22 10.33 2.20
CA GLU A 27 -15.69 9.11 2.80
C GLU A 27 -16.24 8.93 4.23
N LEU A 28 -16.62 7.69 4.54
CA LEU A 28 -17.09 7.33 5.87
C LEU A 28 -15.89 7.08 6.79
N GLY A 29 -15.52 8.10 7.57
CA GLY A 29 -14.48 7.98 8.59
C GLY A 29 -13.07 7.91 8.01
N PRO A 30 -12.57 8.97 7.34
CA PRO A 30 -11.19 9.00 6.85
C PRO A 30 -10.19 8.76 7.98
N GLY A 31 -9.25 7.84 7.78
CA GLY A 31 -8.25 7.48 8.80
C GLY A 31 -8.77 6.60 9.94
N TRP A 32 -10.01 6.09 9.85
CA TRP A 32 -10.57 5.19 10.86
C TRP A 32 -10.24 3.73 10.57
N ALA A 33 -10.25 2.94 11.65
CA ALA A 33 -10.00 1.51 11.61
C ALA A 33 -8.72 1.18 10.82
N TYR A 34 -8.86 0.53 9.67
CA TYR A 34 -7.76 0.02 8.85
C TYR A 34 -7.27 1.02 7.81
N CYS A 35 -8.07 2.04 7.46
CA CYS A 35 -7.73 2.96 6.37
C CYS A 35 -6.81 4.08 6.86
N VAL A 36 -5.90 4.49 6.00
CA VAL A 36 -5.13 5.74 6.19
C VAL A 36 -6.04 6.96 6.08
N GLU A 37 -5.57 8.12 6.57
CA GLU A 37 -6.33 9.37 6.39
C GLU A 37 -6.17 9.85 4.95
N GLU A 38 -7.30 9.90 4.24
CA GLU A 38 -7.33 10.06 2.79
C GLU A 38 -6.75 11.38 2.31
N LYS A 39 -7.01 12.51 2.98
CA LYS A 39 -6.49 13.81 2.52
C LYS A 39 -4.98 13.85 2.60
N SER A 40 -4.42 13.48 3.75
CA SER A 40 -2.98 13.44 4.00
C SER A 40 -2.29 12.45 3.06
N TYR A 41 -2.92 11.30 2.80
CA TYR A 41 -2.42 10.32 1.84
C TYR A 41 -2.37 10.88 0.42
N GLN A 42 -3.46 11.46 -0.08
CA GLN A 42 -3.51 12.00 -1.44
C GLN A 42 -2.55 13.18 -1.64
N GLU A 43 -2.40 14.05 -0.64
CA GLU A 43 -1.43 15.14 -0.65
C GLU A 43 0.01 14.62 -0.74
N GLU A 44 0.33 13.53 -0.05
CA GLU A 44 1.65 12.91 -0.14
C GLU A 44 1.87 12.27 -1.52
N MET A 45 0.91 11.49 -2.01
CA MET A 45 1.01 10.85 -3.32
C MET A 45 1.16 11.86 -4.47
N ALA A 46 0.56 13.05 -4.34
CA ALA A 46 0.68 14.12 -5.32
C ALA A 46 2.11 14.65 -5.49
N LYS A 47 2.97 14.54 -4.45
CA LYS A 47 4.37 15.01 -4.50
C LYS A 47 5.26 14.12 -5.38
N TYR A 48 4.93 12.83 -5.46
CA TYR A 48 5.76 11.82 -6.13
C TYR A 48 5.37 11.57 -7.59
N GLY A 49 4.14 11.95 -7.99
CA GLY A 49 3.68 11.87 -9.38
C GLY A 49 3.65 10.45 -9.97
N ASP A 50 3.91 10.35 -11.26
CA ASP A 50 4.03 9.05 -11.95
C ASP A 50 5.46 8.52 -11.88
N GLN A 51 5.68 7.64 -10.91
CA GLN A 51 6.88 6.83 -10.81
C GLN A 51 6.69 5.56 -11.64
N THR A 52 7.67 5.27 -12.50
CA THR A 52 7.78 3.98 -13.20
C THR A 52 8.83 3.16 -12.46
N GLU A 53 8.42 2.00 -11.95
CA GLU A 53 9.31 1.13 -11.20
C GLU A 53 10.05 0.20 -12.14
N ILE A 54 11.38 0.23 -12.08
CA ILE A 54 12.23 -0.58 -12.94
C ILE A 54 12.67 -1.82 -12.16
N SER A 55 12.42 -2.99 -12.74
CA SER A 55 12.85 -4.26 -12.15
C SER A 55 14.36 -4.47 -12.34
N ASN A 56 15.14 -4.32 -11.26
CA ASN A 56 16.57 -4.62 -11.28
C ASN A 56 16.90 -6.07 -10.84
N CYS A 57 15.91 -6.81 -10.34
CA CYS A 57 16.07 -8.22 -9.96
C CYS A 57 15.81 -9.13 -11.16
N GLN A 58 16.68 -10.12 -11.39
CA GLN A 58 16.60 -11.08 -12.49
C GLN A 58 15.46 -12.11 -12.36
N SER A 59 14.68 -12.07 -11.29
CA SER A 59 13.50 -12.89 -11.12
C SER A 59 12.35 -12.36 -11.99
N ASN A 60 11.63 -13.24 -12.68
CA ASN A 60 10.39 -12.95 -13.42
C ASN A 60 9.24 -12.53 -12.47
N LEU A 61 9.41 -11.41 -11.75
CA LEU A 61 8.48 -10.92 -10.74
C LEU A 61 7.32 -10.20 -11.42
N HIS A 62 6.17 -10.88 -11.47
CA HIS A 62 4.91 -10.30 -11.95
C HIS A 62 4.45 -9.06 -11.17
N ALA A 63 4.92 -8.88 -9.93
CA ALA A 63 4.52 -7.80 -9.05
C ALA A 63 4.92 -6.41 -9.60
N ILE A 64 6.13 -6.25 -10.15
CA ILE A 64 6.59 -4.97 -10.72
C ILE A 64 5.89 -4.68 -12.06
N ASP A 65 5.68 -5.71 -12.86
CA ASP A 65 4.82 -5.59 -14.04
C ASP A 65 3.42 -5.14 -13.63
N HIS A 66 2.87 -5.69 -12.54
CA HIS A 66 1.58 -5.30 -11.99
C HIS A 66 1.58 -3.88 -11.41
N ALA A 67 2.66 -3.45 -10.75
CA ALA A 67 2.86 -2.09 -10.24
C ALA A 67 2.78 -1.05 -11.37
N ASN A 68 3.33 -1.38 -12.54
CA ASN A 68 3.34 -0.45 -13.67
C ASN A 68 2.07 -0.52 -14.56
N THR A 69 1.39 -1.67 -14.63
CA THR A 69 0.40 -1.94 -15.70
C THR A 69 -1.06 -2.05 -15.26
N ARG A 70 -1.37 -2.35 -13.99
CA ARG A 70 -2.76 -2.56 -13.54
C ARG A 70 -3.50 -1.24 -13.35
N PHE A 71 -3.88 -0.62 -14.46
CA PHE A 71 -4.70 0.59 -14.51
C PHE A 71 -5.95 0.37 -15.37
N SER A 72 -7.12 0.65 -14.79
CA SER A 72 -8.40 0.68 -15.50
C SER A 72 -8.86 2.14 -15.60
N LYS A 73 -9.06 2.63 -16.83
CA LYS A 73 -9.33 4.05 -17.13
C LYS A 73 -10.56 4.67 -16.44
N ASN A 74 -11.51 3.84 -15.99
CA ASN A 74 -12.78 4.30 -15.40
C ASN A 74 -12.88 3.92 -13.90
N CYS A 75 -11.77 3.91 -13.17
CA CYS A 75 -11.72 3.61 -11.74
C CYS A 75 -11.07 4.76 -10.97
N ILE A 76 -11.67 5.11 -9.83
CA ILE A 76 -11.13 6.04 -8.84
C ILE A 76 -9.97 5.36 -8.11
N ALA A 77 -10.16 4.10 -7.71
CA ALA A 77 -9.14 3.22 -7.14
C ALA A 77 -9.07 1.91 -7.94
N ASN A 78 -7.87 1.49 -8.30
CA ASN A 78 -7.59 0.28 -9.09
C ASN A 78 -7.20 -0.94 -8.25
N GLY A 79 -6.98 -0.73 -6.95
CA GLY A 79 -6.64 -1.76 -5.98
C GLY A 79 -6.54 -1.15 -4.59
N VAL A 80 -6.25 -1.99 -3.61
CA VAL A 80 -5.94 -1.56 -2.24
C VAL A 80 -4.66 -2.23 -1.80
N GLY A 81 -3.69 -1.42 -1.36
CA GLY A 81 -2.46 -1.89 -0.72
C GLY A 81 -2.72 -2.06 0.77
N ASN A 82 -2.21 -3.14 1.37
CA ASN A 82 -2.45 -3.44 2.78
C ASN A 82 -1.20 -4.00 3.47
N VAL A 83 -1.06 -3.66 4.74
CA VAL A 83 -0.05 -4.18 5.67
C VAL A 83 -0.79 -4.99 6.73
N VAL A 84 -0.43 -6.26 6.87
CA VAL A 84 -1.04 -7.17 7.85
C VAL A 84 0.01 -7.75 8.78
N CYS A 85 -0.40 -8.09 10.01
CA CYS A 85 0.46 -8.87 10.90
C CYS A 85 0.65 -10.27 10.31
N ALA A 86 1.86 -10.62 9.90
CA ALA A 86 2.15 -11.93 9.29
C ALA A 86 2.01 -13.09 10.28
N ARG A 87 2.04 -12.81 11.59
CA ARG A 87 1.89 -13.84 12.64
C ARG A 87 0.43 -14.22 12.88
N HIS A 88 -0.46 -13.24 12.92
CA HIS A 88 -1.86 -13.43 13.34
C HIS A 88 -2.87 -13.08 12.25
N THR A 89 -2.38 -12.72 11.06
CA THR A 89 -3.18 -12.28 9.89
C THR A 89 -4.19 -11.19 10.24
N PHE A 90 -3.79 -10.29 11.15
CA PHE A 90 -4.64 -9.19 11.61
C PHE A 90 -4.30 -7.91 10.85
N VAL A 91 -5.33 -7.16 10.46
CA VAL A 91 -5.19 -5.87 9.77
C VAL A 91 -5.00 -4.78 10.84
N GLY A 92 -3.91 -4.03 10.73
CA GLY A 92 -3.52 -3.01 11.71
C GLY A 92 -4.34 -1.73 11.60
N LYS A 93 -4.11 -0.80 12.52
CA LYS A 93 -4.64 0.56 12.37
C LYS A 93 -3.94 1.25 11.20
N SER A 94 -4.69 1.96 10.36
CA SER A 94 -4.14 2.77 9.25
C SER A 94 -3.15 1.98 8.38
N SER A 95 -3.50 0.73 8.09
CA SER A 95 -2.67 -0.24 7.40
C SER A 95 -3.15 -0.54 5.98
N ALA A 96 -4.15 0.17 5.47
CA ALA A 96 -4.65 0.03 4.11
C ALA A 96 -4.83 1.38 3.42
N ALA A 97 -4.52 1.44 2.12
CA ALA A 97 -4.77 2.62 1.29
C ALA A 97 -5.15 2.24 -0.14
N ASP A 98 -5.90 3.13 -0.79
CA ASP A 98 -6.29 2.99 -2.19
C ASP A 98 -5.10 3.17 -3.13
N LEU A 99 -5.02 2.31 -4.13
CA LEU A 99 -4.01 2.34 -5.17
C LEU A 99 -4.61 2.86 -6.47
N LYS A 100 -4.11 3.99 -6.96
CA LYS A 100 -4.54 4.56 -8.24
C LYS A 100 -3.99 3.77 -9.43
N LYS A 101 -2.75 3.30 -9.35
CA LYS A 101 -2.04 2.62 -10.44
C LYS A 101 -1.01 1.68 -9.86
N GLY A 102 -1.36 0.39 -9.76
CA GLY A 102 -0.47 -0.66 -9.25
C GLY A 102 0.03 -0.45 -7.80
N GLU A 103 0.94 -1.33 -7.37
CA GLU A 103 1.69 -1.28 -6.11
C GLU A 103 2.88 -0.31 -6.17
N LYS A 104 2.61 1.00 -6.24
CA LYS A 104 3.70 1.98 -6.17
C LYS A 104 4.37 1.93 -4.79
N TYR A 105 5.70 1.95 -4.74
CA TYR A 105 6.51 2.00 -3.52
C TYR A 105 6.08 3.15 -2.62
N CYS A 106 5.89 4.36 -3.15
CA CYS A 106 5.43 5.49 -2.33
C CYS A 106 4.10 5.21 -1.60
N SER A 107 3.15 4.54 -2.26
CA SER A 107 1.88 4.16 -1.66
C SER A 107 2.07 3.08 -0.59
N MET A 108 2.84 2.04 -0.90
CA MET A 108 3.08 0.92 0.02
C MET A 108 3.91 1.33 1.24
N ASP A 109 4.89 2.22 1.05
CA ASP A 109 5.73 2.82 2.10
C ASP A 109 4.90 3.68 3.03
N TYR A 110 4.02 4.51 2.46
CA TYR A 110 3.12 5.34 3.25
C TYR A 110 2.26 4.48 4.18
N VAL A 111 1.72 3.37 3.68
CA VAL A 111 0.89 2.44 4.45
C VAL A 111 1.71 1.73 5.54
N LEU A 112 2.92 1.27 5.21
CA LEU A 112 3.82 0.64 6.18
C LEU A 112 4.20 1.61 7.31
N LEU A 113 4.63 2.82 6.96
CA LEU A 113 5.02 3.84 7.94
C LEU A 113 3.83 4.29 8.78
N SER A 114 2.65 4.44 8.17
CA SER A 114 1.40 4.74 8.88
C SER A 114 1.05 3.66 9.90
N THR A 115 1.24 2.39 9.56
CA THR A 115 1.02 1.24 10.46
C THR A 115 1.99 1.24 11.65
N LEU A 116 3.22 1.72 11.43
CA LEU A 116 4.27 1.78 12.47
C LEU A 116 4.16 3.01 13.37
N MET A 117 3.37 4.03 13.00
CA MET A 117 3.20 5.22 13.82
C MET A 117 2.64 4.88 15.20
N GLY A 118 3.37 5.27 16.25
CA GLY A 118 2.97 5.02 17.65
C GLY A 118 3.23 3.59 18.13
N VAL A 119 3.90 2.75 17.34
CA VAL A 119 4.27 1.38 17.73
C VAL A 119 5.70 1.36 18.27
N THR A 120 5.88 0.89 19.51
CA THR A 120 7.22 0.65 20.08
C THR A 120 7.62 -0.80 19.87
N ILE A 121 8.67 -1.04 19.08
CA ILE A 121 9.16 -2.39 18.74
C ILE A 121 10.68 -2.46 18.87
N ALA A 122 11.18 -3.62 19.28
CA ALA A 122 12.62 -3.90 19.34
C ALA A 122 13.16 -4.41 18.01
N MET A 123 12.33 -5.07 17.19
CA MET A 123 12.72 -5.65 15.92
C MET A 123 11.52 -5.70 14.96
N LEU A 124 11.74 -5.30 13.71
CA LEU A 124 10.77 -5.36 12.63
C LEU A 124 11.22 -6.37 11.57
N VAL A 125 10.31 -7.21 11.12
CA VAL A 125 10.49 -8.06 9.94
C VAL A 125 9.35 -7.75 8.98
N VAL A 126 9.68 -7.31 7.77
CA VAL A 126 8.71 -7.04 6.71
C VAL A 126 8.86 -8.10 5.62
N SER A 127 7.77 -8.78 5.27
CA SER A 127 7.70 -9.62 4.07
C SER A 127 6.96 -8.87 2.97
N TYR A 128 7.58 -8.79 1.80
CA TYR A 128 7.00 -8.16 0.62
C TYR A 128 7.45 -8.97 -0.59
N ASP A 129 6.57 -9.17 -1.57
CA ASP A 129 6.84 -9.98 -2.77
C ASP A 129 7.90 -9.35 -3.70
N VAL A 130 8.11 -8.03 -3.57
CA VAL A 130 9.22 -7.28 -4.21
C VAL A 130 10.27 -6.78 -3.20
N ALA A 131 10.34 -7.39 -2.01
CA ALA A 131 11.27 -7.00 -0.95
C ALA A 131 12.73 -6.91 -1.43
N CYS A 132 13.16 -7.79 -2.33
CA CYS A 132 14.53 -7.83 -2.83
C CYS A 132 14.96 -6.56 -3.58
N GLN A 133 14.01 -5.84 -4.18
CA GLN A 133 14.27 -4.57 -4.88
C GLN A 133 13.95 -3.39 -3.98
N TRP A 134 12.82 -3.47 -3.29
CA TRP A 134 12.33 -2.44 -2.39
C TRP A 134 13.33 -2.16 -1.25
N SER A 135 13.86 -3.20 -0.60
CA SER A 135 14.73 -3.03 0.58
C SER A 135 16.08 -2.38 0.27
N VAL A 136 16.43 -2.20 -1.01
CA VAL A 136 17.68 -1.55 -1.41
C VAL A 136 17.61 -0.04 -1.17
N ASN A 137 16.42 0.55 -1.36
CA ASN A 137 16.22 2.00 -1.31
C ASN A 137 15.07 2.45 -0.38
N PHE A 138 14.60 1.55 0.51
CA PHE A 138 13.60 1.87 1.52
C PHE A 138 14.14 2.81 2.59
#